data_AF-A0A7W0Y1Q6-F1
#
_entry.id   AF-A0A7W0Y1Q6-F1
#
_cell.length_a   1.000
_cell.length_b   1.000
_cell.length_c   1.000
_cell.angle_alpha   90.00
_cell.angle_beta   90.00
_cell.angle_gamma   90.00
#
_symmetry.space_group_name_H-M   'P 1'
#
loop_
_entity.id
_entity.type
_entity.pdbx_description
1 polymer ?
#
loop_
_entity_poly.entity_id
_entity_poly.type
_entity_poly.pdbx_seq_one_letter_code
_entity_poly.pdbx_strand_id
1 'polypeptide(L)'
;MTTTIERSGLAVREALADLSPAEADLFHREYRDALTKAAETFDLTEAESVLTRWWGIAHIRANPLSDDEQQLVERMRAGEDVGWSSPAARLAGRGPAPA
;
A
#
# COMPACT_ATOMS: atom_id res chain seq x y z
N MET A 1 15.22 2.90 3.19
CA MET A 1 14.71 4.05 2.41
C MET A 1 13.34 3.65 1.89
N THR A 2 12.30 4.46 2.10
CA THR A 2 10.96 4.15 1.60
C THR A 2 10.83 4.59 0.14
N THR A 3 10.43 3.68 -0.73
CA THR A 3 10.16 3.94 -2.14
C THR A 3 8.76 4.53 -2.28
N THR A 4 8.68 5.78 -2.74
CA THR A 4 7.40 6.44 -3.06
C THR A 4 7.02 6.14 -4.50
N ILE A 5 5.78 5.71 -4.71
CA ILE A 5 5.20 5.46 -6.03
C ILE A 5 4.14 6.52 -6.27
N GLU A 6 4.16 7.17 -7.44
CA GLU A 6 3.09 8.08 -7.83
C GLU A 6 1.76 7.32 -7.95
N ARG A 7 0.66 7.93 -7.50
CA ARG A 7 -0.68 7.34 -7.66
C ARG A 7 -1.21 7.60 -9.07
N SER A 8 -0.54 7.01 -10.05
CA SER A 8 -0.94 7.00 -11.45
C SER A 8 -0.86 5.59 -12.03
N GLY A 9 -1.69 5.30 -13.04
CA GLY A 9 -1.76 3.95 -13.61
C GLY A 9 -0.44 3.48 -14.22
N LEU A 10 0.33 4.40 -14.83
CA LEU A 10 1.63 4.08 -15.40
C LEU A 10 2.65 3.72 -14.32
N ALA A 11 2.80 4.55 -13.29
CA ALA A 11 3.76 4.33 -12.22
C ALA A 11 3.46 3.04 -11.43
N VAL A 12 2.17 2.76 -11.16
CA VAL A 12 1.75 1.50 -10.52
C VAL A 12 2.09 0.30 -11.40
N ARG A 13 1.83 0.37 -12.72
CA ARG A 13 2.16 -0.71 -13.66
C ARG A 13 3.65 -0.99 -13.71
N GLU A 14 4.48 0.06 -13.79
CA GLU A 14 5.93 -0.07 -13.87
C GLU A 14 6.51 -0.65 -12.58
N ALA A 15 6.10 -0.12 -11.43
CA ALA A 15 6.53 -0.66 -10.14
C ALA A 15 6.15 -2.14 -9.98
N LEU A 16 4.93 -2.53 -10.35
CA LEU A 16 4.50 -3.93 -10.30
C LEU A 16 5.23 -4.79 -11.34
N ALA A 17 5.53 -4.28 -12.53
CA ALA A 17 6.26 -5.06 -13.54
C ALA A 17 7.65 -5.46 -13.04
N ASP A 18 8.32 -4.58 -12.30
CA ASP A 18 9.65 -4.86 -11.74
C ASP A 18 9.58 -5.78 -10.51
N LEU A 19 8.58 -5.59 -9.65
CA LEU A 19 8.51 -6.25 -8.34
C LEU A 19 7.68 -7.55 -8.34
N SER A 20 6.71 -7.65 -9.24
CA SER A 20 5.71 -8.73 -9.29
C SER A 20 4.97 -8.76 -10.64
N PRO A 21 5.57 -9.36 -11.68
CA PRO A 21 4.99 -9.37 -13.04
C PRO A 21 3.56 -9.93 -13.11
N ALA A 22 3.25 -10.95 -12.32
CA ALA A 22 1.90 -11.54 -12.28
C ALA A 22 0.84 -10.55 -11.73
N GLU A 23 1.21 -9.73 -10.76
CA GLU A 23 0.35 -8.67 -10.23
C GLU A 23 0.24 -7.49 -11.19
N ALA A 24 1.30 -7.19 -11.96
CA ALA A 24 1.24 -6.20 -13.03
C ALA A 24 0.21 -6.56 -14.10
N ASP A 25 0.15 -7.83 -14.49
CA ASP A 25 -0.84 -8.34 -15.45
C ASP A 25 -2.27 -8.26 -14.91
N LEU A 26 -2.46 -8.58 -13.62
CA LEU A 26 -3.75 -8.46 -12.95
C LEU A 26 -4.21 -7.00 -12.87
N PHE A 27 -3.34 -6.09 -12.42
CA PHE A 27 -3.61 -4.66 -12.40
C PHE A 27 -4.00 -4.15 -13.78
N HIS A 28 -3.23 -4.49 -14.82
CA HIS A 28 -3.49 -4.02 -16.17
C HIS A 28 -4.87 -4.47 -16.68
N ARG A 29 -5.26 -5.73 -16.42
CA ARG A 29 -6.61 -6.23 -16.77
C ARG A 29 -7.70 -5.48 -16.02
N GLU A 30 -7.65 -5.46 -14.68
CA GLU A 30 -8.68 -4.82 -13.85
C GLU A 30 -8.83 -3.33 -14.17
N TYR A 31 -7.72 -2.61 -14.33
CA TYR A 31 -7.75 -1.18 -14.60
C TYR A 31 -8.23 -0.86 -16.01
N ARG A 32 -7.86 -1.68 -17.01
CA ARG A 32 -8.36 -1.53 -18.38
C ARG A 32 -9.87 -1.79 -18.47
N ASP A 33 -10.37 -2.80 -17.77
CA ASP A 33 -11.80 -3.12 -17.75
C ASP A 33 -12.59 -1.98 -17.10
N ALA A 34 -12.12 -1.47 -15.96
CA ALA A 34 -12.72 -0.32 -15.28
C ALA A 34 -12.71 0.95 -16.14
N LEU A 35 -11.62 1.23 -16.85
CA LEU A 35 -11.53 2.38 -17.77
C LEU A 35 -12.44 2.22 -19.00
N THR A 36 -12.58 1.00 -19.51
CA THR A 36 -13.49 0.71 -20.63
C THR A 36 -14.93 1.00 -20.21
N LYS A 37 -15.34 0.52 -19.04
CA LYS A 37 -16.65 0.84 -18.47
C LYS A 37 -16.84 2.33 -18.23
N ALA A 38 -15.83 3.01 -17.68
CA ALA A 38 -15.88 4.46 -17.45
C ALA A 38 -16.06 5.26 -18.75
N ALA A 39 -15.51 4.79 -19.88
CA ALA A 39 -15.71 5.43 -21.17
C ALA A 39 -17.17 5.32 -21.67
N GLU A 40 -17.89 4.29 -21.25
CA GLU A 40 -19.31 4.08 -21.58
C GLU A 40 -20.25 4.83 -20.63
N THR A 41 -19.91 4.88 -19.33
CA THR A 41 -20.78 5.41 -18.28
C THR A 41 -20.43 6.82 -17.82
N PHE A 42 -19.25 7.34 -18.21
CA PHE A 42 -18.65 8.57 -17.69
C PHE A 42 -18.46 8.59 -16.16
N ASP A 43 -18.40 7.41 -15.54
CA ASP A 43 -18.16 7.23 -14.10
C ASP A 43 -16.78 6.61 -13.85
N LEU A 44 -15.91 7.35 -13.17
CA LEU A 44 -14.54 6.93 -12.87
C LEU A 44 -14.40 6.21 -11.52
N THR A 45 -15.47 6.09 -10.74
CA THR A 45 -15.42 5.56 -9.37
C THR A 45 -14.73 4.20 -9.29
N GLU A 46 -15.04 3.30 -10.22
CA GLU A 46 -14.45 1.96 -10.26
C GLU A 46 -12.96 2.01 -10.61
N ALA A 47 -12.57 2.81 -11.61
CA ALA A 47 -11.18 2.98 -12.00
C ALA A 47 -10.34 3.59 -10.87
N GLU A 48 -10.87 4.57 -10.14
CA GLU A 48 -10.20 5.15 -8.97
C GLU A 48 -10.03 4.16 -7.82
N SER A 49 -11.02 3.30 -7.59
CA SER A 49 -10.97 2.24 -6.58
C SER A 49 -9.90 1.19 -6.91
N VAL A 50 -9.86 0.71 -8.16
CA VAL A 50 -8.83 -0.19 -8.67
C VAL A 50 -7.45 0.45 -8.51
N LEU A 51 -7.27 1.69 -8.95
CA LEU A 51 -6.00 2.40 -8.81
C LEU A 51 -5.57 2.53 -7.34
N THR A 52 -6.49 2.86 -6.44
CA THR A 52 -6.19 2.98 -4.99
C THR A 52 -5.71 1.67 -4.39
N ARG A 53 -6.41 0.58 -4.69
CA ARG A 53 -6.05 -0.76 -4.21
C ARG A 53 -4.66 -1.16 -4.69
N TRP A 54 -4.42 -1.05 -5.99
CA TRP A 54 -3.17 -1.48 -6.59
C TRP A 54 -1.98 -0.57 -6.25
N TRP A 55 -2.22 0.73 -6.04
CA TRP A 55 -1.21 1.63 -5.49
C TRP A 55 -0.75 1.19 -4.09
N GLY A 56 -1.67 0.77 -3.22
CA GLY A 56 -1.33 0.21 -1.91
C GLY A 56 -0.53 -1.09 -2.01
N ILE A 57 -0.92 -2.00 -2.91
CA ILE A 57 -0.18 -3.25 -3.18
C ILE A 57 1.24 -2.93 -3.66
N ALA A 58 1.38 -2.06 -4.66
CA ALA A 58 2.68 -1.66 -5.19
C ALA A 58 3.57 -1.05 -4.10
N HIS A 59 3.01 -0.24 -3.20
CA HIS A 59 3.74 0.34 -2.09
C HIS A 59 4.23 -0.73 -1.10
N ILE A 60 3.43 -1.74 -0.79
CA ILE A 60 3.83 -2.87 0.06
C ILE A 60 4.95 -3.69 -0.61
N ARG A 61 4.84 -3.93 -1.93
CA ARG A 61 5.87 -4.66 -2.68
C ARG A 61 7.19 -3.90 -2.75
N ALA A 62 7.14 -2.59 -2.91
CA ALA A 62 8.33 -1.74 -3.02
C ALA A 62 9.01 -1.45 -1.67
N ASN A 63 8.31 -1.74 -0.57
CA ASN A 63 8.77 -1.51 0.79
C ASN A 63 8.58 -2.79 1.62
N PRO A 64 9.31 -3.88 1.30
CA PRO A 64 9.24 -5.08 2.10
C PRO A 64 9.68 -4.79 3.53
N LEU A 65 9.00 -5.43 4.49
CA LEU A 65 9.40 -5.37 5.90
C LEU A 65 10.83 -5.90 6.06
N SER A 66 11.62 -5.23 6.88
CA SER A 66 12.92 -5.76 7.33
C SER A 66 12.74 -7.06 8.11
N ASP A 67 13.80 -7.86 8.23
CA ASP A 67 13.77 -9.13 8.96
C ASP A 67 13.32 -8.94 10.43
N ASP A 68 13.70 -7.83 11.05
CA ASP A 68 13.28 -7.48 12.41
C ASP A 68 11.78 -7.16 12.48
N GLU A 69 11.25 -6.43 11.50
CA GLU A 69 9.82 -6.13 11.40
C GLU A 69 9.00 -7.39 11.07
N GLN A 70 9.52 -8.30 10.25
CA GLN A 70 8.89 -9.58 9.96
C GLN A 70 8.82 -10.45 11.21
N GLN A 71 9.92 -10.55 11.98
CA GLN A 71 9.93 -11.26 13.26
C GLN A 71 8.96 -10.65 14.28
N LEU A 72 8.88 -9.32 14.33
CA LEU A 72 7.92 -8.62 15.18
C LEU A 72 6.47 -8.96 14.80
N VAL A 73 6.15 -8.99 13.50
CA VAL A 73 4.83 -9.38 13.00
C VAL A 73 4.52 -10.84 13.35
N GLU A 74 5.48 -11.75 13.21
CA GLU A 74 5.28 -13.16 13.54
C GLU A 74 5.01 -13.38 15.02
N ARG A 75 5.77 -12.69 15.90
CA ARG A 75 5.54 -12.71 17.35
C ARG A 75 4.18 -12.15 17.73
N MET A 76 3.75 -11.06 17.11
CA MET A 76 2.39 -10.54 17.28
C MET A 76 1.32 -11.55 16.84
N ARG A 77 1.51 -12.24 15.70
CA ARG A 77 0.61 -13.30 15.25
C ARG A 77 0.57 -14.49 16.18
N ALA A 78 1.69 -14.81 16.82
CA ALA A 78 1.80 -15.83 17.86
C ALA A 78 1.14 -15.41 19.20
N GLY A 79 0.64 -14.17 19.30
CA GLY A 79 -0.04 -13.66 20.49
C GLY A 79 0.91 -13.13 21.57
N GLU A 80 2.18 -12.90 21.25
CA GLU A 80 3.11 -12.29 22.19
C GLU A 80 2.79 -10.81 22.40
N ASP A 81 2.83 -10.36 23.66
CA ASP A 81 2.81 -8.93 23.98
C ASP A 81 4.17 -8.33 23.65
N VAL A 82 4.26 -7.71 22.48
CA VAL A 82 5.47 -7.05 21.97
C VAL A 82 5.56 -5.57 22.41
N GLY A 83 4.71 -5.12 23.34
CA GLY A 83 4.70 -3.73 23.79
C GLY A 83 4.31 -2.73 22.68
N TRP A 84 3.48 -3.17 21.72
CA TRP A 84 3.08 -2.34 20.59
C TRP A 84 2.27 -1.12 21.06
N SER A 85 2.91 0.04 21.03
CA SER A 85 2.21 1.32 21.17
C SER A 85 1.83 1.82 19.78
N SER A 86 0.51 1.89 19.52
CA SER A 86 -0.03 2.45 18.29
C SER A 86 0.61 3.81 17.98
N PRO A 87 0.90 4.16 16.71
CA PRO A 87 1.50 5.44 16.35
C PRO A 87 0.76 6.66 16.96
N ALA A 88 -0.56 6.57 17.09
CA ALA A 88 -1.39 7.57 17.74
C ALA A 88 -1.09 7.72 19.26
N ALA A 89 -0.82 6.60 19.96
CA ALA A 89 -0.48 6.61 21.38
C ALA A 89 0.90 7.22 21.63
N ARG A 90 1.86 7.03 20.71
CA ARG A 90 3.20 7.64 20.78
C ARG A 90 3.17 9.16 20.59
N LEU A 91 2.24 9.68 19.77
CA LEU A 91 2.08 11.12 19.55
C LEU A 91 1.33 11.79 20.72
N ALA A 92 0.40 11.10 21.37
CA ALA A 92 -0.32 11.61 22.54
C ALA A 92 0.54 11.74 23.81
N GLY A 93 1.65 11.01 23.90
CA GLY A 93 2.57 11.04 25.06
C GLY A 93 3.55 12.23 25.07
N ARG A 94 3.63 13.03 24.00
CA ARG A 94 4.51 14.21 23.95
C ARG A 94 3.78 15.45 24.48
N GLY A 95 3.64 15.53 25.81
CA GLY A 95 3.22 16.77 26.47
C GLY A 95 4.21 17.91 26.19
N PRO A 96 3.76 19.19 26.23
CA PRO A 96 4.66 20.33 26.01
C PRO A 96 5.76 20.36 27.07
N ALA A 97 6.99 20.67 26.64
CA ALA A 97 8.13 20.85 27.54
C ALA A 97 7.82 21.95 28.57
N PRO A 98 8.21 21.77 29.85
CA PRO A 98 7.98 22.80 30.86
C PRO A 98 8.77 24.07 30.53
N ALA A 99 8.15 25.22 30.85
CA ALA A 99 8.67 26.57 30.63
C ALA A 99 9.91 26.89 31.47
#